data_AF-A0A9W6PYB6-F1
#
_entry.id   AF-A0A9W6PYB6-F1
#
_cell.length_a   1.000
_cell.length_b   1.000
_cell.length_c   1.000
_cell.angle_alpha   90.00
_cell.angle_beta   90.00
_cell.angle_gamma   90.00
#
_symmetry.space_group_name_H-M   'P 1'
#
loop_
_entity.id
_entity.type
_entity.pdbx_description
1 polymer ?
#
loop_
_entity_poly.entity_id
_entity_poly.type
_entity_poly.pdbx_seq_one_letter_code
_entity_poly.pdbx_strand_id
1 'polypeptide(L)' 'MDAVRQQDVDLRVHDRVALDEIELYAEMLSAVAAAERPLTLAEIDVVLGLRPDESGRRELTPQD' A
#
# COMPACT_ATOMS: atom_id res chain seq x y z
N MET A 1 -19.11 -6.37 20.29
CA MET A 1 -18.24 -6.35 19.09
C MET A 1 -17.93 -4.91 18.84
N ASP A 2 -16.68 -4.55 19.12
CA ASP A 2 -16.19 -3.19 19.25
C ASP A 2 -16.47 -2.33 18.03
N ALA A 3 -16.90 -1.11 18.32
CA ALA A 3 -16.95 0.00 17.39
C ALA A 3 -15.53 0.26 16.88
N VAL A 4 -15.18 -0.34 15.75
CA VAL A 4 -14.15 0.22 14.87
C VAL A 4 -14.63 1.62 14.57
N ARG A 5 -13.96 2.61 15.19
CA ARG A 5 -14.13 4.01 14.85
C ARG A 5 -13.93 4.11 13.35
N GLN A 6 -15.02 4.29 12.63
CA GLN A 6 -15.06 4.82 11.28
C GLN A 6 -14.58 6.27 11.40
N GLN A 7 -13.28 6.45 11.62
CA GLN A 7 -12.62 7.67 11.20
C GLN A 7 -12.89 7.72 9.70
N ASP A 8 -13.51 8.80 9.23
CA ASP A 8 -13.82 9.08 7.82
C ASP A 8 -12.67 8.65 6.91
N VAL A 9 -12.68 7.39 6.49
CA VAL A 9 -11.94 6.96 5.33
C VAL A 9 -12.79 7.53 4.21
N ASP A 10 -12.35 8.62 3.60
CA ASP A 10 -13.00 9.15 2.41
C ASP A 10 -12.96 8.04 1.34
N LEU A 11 -14.04 7.28 1.24
CA LEU A 11 -14.17 6.13 0.33
C LEU A 11 -14.26 6.58 -1.14
N ARG A 12 -14.18 7.89 -1.42
CA ARG A 12 -14.23 8.47 -2.77
C ARG A 12 -12.85 8.54 -3.40
N VAL A 13 -12.10 7.45 -3.34
CA VAL A 13 -10.97 7.25 -4.24
C VAL A 13 -11.53 7.25 -5.67
N HIS A 14 -11.01 8.12 -6.54
CA HIS A 14 -11.35 8.07 -7.97
C HIS A 14 -11.15 6.65 -8.48
N ASP A 15 -12.10 6.09 -9.24
CA ASP A 15 -12.11 4.66 -9.62
C ASP A 15 -10.74 4.15 -10.08
N ARG A 16 -9.97 4.95 -10.81
CA ARG A 16 -8.62 4.60 -11.26
C ARG A 16 -7.58 4.51 -10.14
N VAL A 17 -7.56 5.48 -9.22
CA VAL A 17 -6.62 5.46 -8.08
C VAL A 17 -6.95 4.30 -7.14
N ALA A 18 -8.25 4.06 -6.88
CA ALA A 18 -8.69 2.92 -6.07
C ALA A 18 -8.28 1.58 -6.70
N LEU A 19 -8.46 1.44 -8.01
CA LEU A 19 -8.11 0.21 -8.72
C LEU A 19 -6.60 -0.01 -8.76
N ASP A 20 -5.81 1.05 -8.96
CA ASP A 20 -4.34 0.99 -8.91
C ASP A 20 -3.86 0.56 -7.50
N GLU A 21 -4.49 1.06 -6.44
CA GLU A 21 -4.20 0.63 -5.07
C GLU A 21 -4.61 -0.82 -4.81
N ILE A 22 -5.76 -1.27 -5.31
CA ILE A 22 -6.20 -2.68 -5.20
C ILE A 22 -5.21 -3.61 -5.92
N GLU A 23 -4.78 -3.24 -7.13
CA GLU A 23 -3.78 -3.98 -7.89
C GLU A 23 -2.45 -4.07 -7.11
N LEU A 24 -2.00 -2.95 -6.54
CA LEU A 24 -0.81 -2.91 -5.69
C LEU A 24 -0.90 -3.86 -4.49
N TYR A 25 -2.03 -3.86 -3.78
CA TYR A 25 -2.24 -4.77 -2.64
C TYR A 25 -2.35 -6.23 -3.08
N ALA A 26 -2.98 -6.50 -4.23
CA ALA A 26 -3.10 -7.85 -4.76
C ALA A 26 -1.72 -8.44 -5.13
N GLU A 27 -0.84 -7.63 -5.73
CA GLU A 27 0.55 -8.02 -6.02
C GLU A 27 1.34 -8.29 -4.73
N MET A 28 1.20 -7.43 -3.72
CA MET A 28 1.84 -7.62 -2.41
C MET A 28 1.41 -8.93 -1.75
N LEU A 29 0.10 -9.20 -1.72
CA LEU A 29 -0.45 -10.42 -1.13
C LEU A 29 -0.03 -11.68 -1.90
N SER A 30 0.08 -11.57 -3.23
CA SER A 30 0.57 -12.66 -4.07
C SER A 30 2.04 -12.98 -3.79
N ALA A 31 2.88 -11.95 -3.63
CA ALA A 31 4.29 -12.12 -3.26
C ALA A 31 4.45 -12.75 -1.87
N VAL A 32 3.63 -12.34 -0.90
CA VAL A 32 3.60 -12.95 0.44
C VAL A 32 3.14 -14.41 0.37
N ALA A 33 2.11 -14.72 -0.41
CA ALA A 33 1.60 -16.08 -0.54
C ALA A 33 2.60 -17.03 -1.22
N ALA A 34 3.44 -16.51 -2.12
CA ALA A 34 4.49 -17.26 -2.80
C ALA A 34 5.76 -17.45 -1.95
N ALA A 35 5.96 -16.61 -0.93
CA ALA A 35 7.17 -16.63 -0.11
C ALA A 35 7.09 -17.70 0.99
N GLU A 36 8.16 -18.47 1.14
CA GLU A 36 8.28 -19.48 2.22
C GLU A 36 8.57 -18.84 3.60
N ARG A 37 8.91 -17.55 3.62
CA ARG A 37 9.24 -16.77 4.82
C ARG A 37 8.70 -15.34 4.69
N PRO A 38 8.61 -14.59 5.79
CA PRO A 38 8.31 -13.17 5.72
C PRO A 38 9.26 -12.44 4.75
N LEU A 39 8.67 -11.55 3.95
CA LEU A 39 9.43 -10.68 3.05
C LEU A 39 10.26 -9.68 3.85
N THR A 40 11.49 -9.48 3.41
CA THR A 40 12.33 -8.37 3.88
C THR A 40 11.88 -7.06 3.25
N LEU A 41 12.27 -5.94 3.85
CA LEU A 41 11.96 -4.62 3.28
C LEU A 41 12.50 -4.45 1.85
N ALA A 42 13.68 -4.99 1.56
CA ALA A 42 14.25 -4.95 0.21
C ALA A 42 13.41 -5.77 -0.79
N GLU A 43 12.86 -6.91 -0.37
CA GLU A 43 11.96 -7.72 -1.22
C GLU A 43 10.62 -7.00 -1.45
N ILE A 44 10.11 -6.30 -0.43
CA ILE A 44 8.92 -5.45 -0.55
C ILE A 44 9.16 -4.29 -1.52
N ASP A 45 10.30 -3.60 -1.40
CA ASP A 45 10.66 -2.50 -2.31
C ASP A 45 10.71 -2.97 -3.76
N VAL A 46 11.23 -4.17 -4.03
CA VAL A 46 11.25 -4.77 -5.36
C VAL A 46 9.84 -5.04 -5.88
N VAL A 47 8.95 -5.62 -5.05
CA VAL A 47 7.54 -5.87 -5.43
C VAL A 47 6.80 -4.55 -5.72
N LEU A 48 7.10 -3.50 -4.95
CA LEU A 48 6.55 -2.16 -5.16
C LEU A 48 7.25 -1.38 -6.29
N GLY A 49 8.29 -1.95 -6.92
CA GLY A 49 9.08 -1.27 -7.95
C GLY A 49 9.86 -0.04 -7.43
N LEU A 50 10.07 0.06 -6.12
CA LEU A 50 10.83 1.13 -5.48
C LEU A 50 12.32 0.92 -5.75
N ARG A 51 12.98 1.94 -6.30
CA ARG A 51 14.45 1.96 -6.39
C ARG A 51 14.99 2.41 -5.02
N PRO A 52 16.14 1.88 -4.55
CA PRO A 52 16.72 2.23 -3.25
C PRO A 52 17.26 3.68 -3.14
N ASP A 53 16.83 4.58 -4.02
CA ASP A 53 17.17 5.99 -3.95
C ASP A 53 15.96 6.84 -4.41
N GLU A 54 15.60 7.81 -3.58
CA GLU A 54 14.89 9.07 -3.94
C GLU A 54 13.38 9.30 -3.66
N SER A 55 12.58 8.47 -2.97
CA SER A 55 11.18 8.89 -2.67
C SER A 55 10.52 8.30 -1.42
N GLY A 56 11.10 8.52 -0.24
CA GLY A 56 10.44 8.30 1.05
C GLY A 56 9.86 9.58 1.70
N ARG A 57 10.07 10.76 1.10
CA ARG A 57 9.42 12.02 1.49
C ARG A 57 8.46 12.45 0.38
N ARG A 58 7.48 11.61 0.05
CA ARG A 58 6.23 12.15 -0.50
C ARG A 58 5.44 12.65 0.68
N GLU A 59 5.35 13.97 0.74
CA GLU A 59 4.63 14.73 1.75
C GLU A 59 3.27 14.09 2.00
N LEU A 60 3.07 13.57 3.20
CA LEU A 60 1.73 13.47 3.78
C LEU A 60 1.28 14.91 3.99
N THR A 61 0.84 15.59 2.93
CA THR A 61 0.13 16.85 3.09
C THR A 61 -1.08 16.53 3.97
N PRO A 62 -1.22 17.14 5.16
CA PRO A 62 -2.50 17.17 5.84
C PRO A 62 -3.45 17.87 4.88
N GLN A 63 -4.40 17.14 4.30
CA GLN A 63 -5.46 17.75 3.54
C GLN A 63 -6.49 18.24 4.56
N ASP A 64 -6.59 19.57 4.69
CA ASP A 64 -7.63 20.29 5.43
C ASP A 64 -9.04 19.91 4.94
#